data_AF-A0A174HP25-F1
#
_entry.id   AF-A0A174HP25-F1
#
_cell.length_a   1.000
_cell.length_b   1.000
_cell.length_c   1.000
_cell.angle_alpha   90.00
_cell.angle_beta   90.00
_cell.angle_gamma   90.00
#
_symmetry.space_group_name_H-M   'P 1'
#
loop_
_entity.id
_entity.type
_entity.pdbx_description
1 polymer ?
#
loop_
_entity_poly.entity_id
_entity_poly.type
_entity_poly.pdbx_seq_one_letter_code
_entity_poly.pdbx_strand_id
1 'polypeptide(L)' 'MENRELKEYLAEFADNAPMSIIIANPKKRKVYIPEECFMIKDENIGKPVLCIQIAEERDMDEEERKAAEEDEKGE' A
#
# COMPACT_ATOMS: atom_id res chain seq x y z
N MET A 1 -4.83 -1.33 -10.78
CA MET A 1 -6.02 -0.84 -10.06
C MET A 1 -6.45 0.49 -10.66
N GLU A 2 -7.68 0.56 -11.14
CA GLU A 2 -8.33 1.80 -11.56
C GLU A 2 -8.91 2.54 -10.34
N ASN A 3 -9.14 3.86 -10.47
CA ASN A 3 -9.76 4.66 -9.41
C ASN A 3 -11.16 4.15 -9.03
N ARG A 4 -11.90 3.56 -9.97
CA ARG A 4 -13.21 2.95 -9.68
C ARG A 4 -13.08 1.75 -8.76
N GLU A 5 -12.15 0.84 -9.08
CA GLU A 5 -11.90 -0.37 -8.28
C GLU A 5 -11.48 -0.01 -6.85
N LEU A 6 -10.59 0.99 -6.69
CA LEU A 6 -10.18 1.46 -5.37
C LEU A 6 -11.35 2.02 -4.56
N LYS A 7 -12.25 2.79 -5.20
CA LYS A 7 -13.44 3.33 -4.53
C LYS A 7 -14.42 2.23 -4.12
N GLU A 8 -14.62 1.22 -4.97
CA GLU A 8 -15.49 0.09 -4.67
C GLU A 8 -14.95 -0.71 -3.48
N TYR A 9 -13.64 -0.99 -3.44
CA TYR A 9 -12.99 -1.65 -2.30
C TYR A 9 -13.09 -0.82 -1.02
N LEU A 10 -12.78 0.48 -1.07
CA LEU A 10 -12.85 1.33 0.13
C LEU A 10 -14.27 1.51 0.67
N ALA A 11 -15.30 1.39 -0.19
CA ALA A 11 -16.70 1.46 0.22
C ALA A 11 -17.16 0.27 1.08
N GLU A 12 -16.38 -0.81 1.16
CA GLU A 12 -16.63 -1.94 2.06
C GLU A 12 -16.29 -1.62 3.52
N PHE A 13 -15.55 -0.54 3.77
CA PHE A 13 -15.13 -0.09 5.10
C PHE A 13 -15.88 1.17 5.53
N ALA A 14 -15.94 1.44 6.84
CA ALA A 14 -16.53 2.68 7.34
C ALA A 14 -15.69 3.90 6.90
N ASP A 15 -16.34 5.02 6.56
CA ASP A 15 -15.66 6.26 6.11
C ASP A 15 -14.59 6.77 7.10
N ASN A 16 -14.76 6.47 8.39
CA ASN A 16 -13.83 6.87 9.46
C ASN A 16 -12.86 5.76 9.88
N ALA A 17 -12.82 4.63 9.17
CA ALA A 17 -11.87 3.57 9.45
C ALA A 17 -10.43 4.07 9.19
N PRO A 18 -9.47 3.76 10.07
CA PRO A 18 -8.07 4.09 9.82
C PRO A 18 -7.55 3.30 8.62
N MET A 19 -6.92 3.99 7.67
CA MET A 19 -6.23 3.37 6.55
C MET A 19 -4.75 3.22 6.86
N SER A 20 -4.18 2.06 6.55
CA SER A 20 -2.73 1.79 6.62
C SER A 20 -2.22 1.41 5.24
N ILE A 21 -1.09 1.96 4.83
CA ILE A 21 -0.40 1.58 3.59
C ILE A 21 0.92 0.92 3.97
N ILE A 22 1.10 -0.32 3.55
CA ILE A 22 2.34 -1.08 3.74
C ILE A 22 3.04 -1.15 2.39
N ILE A 23 4.25 -0.61 2.31
CA ILE A 23 5.11 -0.77 1.15
C ILE A 23 6.03 -1.95 1.44
N ALA A 24 5.93 -2.99 0.63
CA ALA A 24 6.69 -4.20 0.85
C ALA A 24 7.22 -4.78 -0.46
N ASN A 25 8.32 -5.52 -0.36
CA ASN A 25 8.74 -6.48 -1.36
C ASN A 25 8.69 -7.88 -0.75
N PRO A 26 7.55 -8.59 -0.90
CA PRO A 26 7.37 -9.95 -0.40
C PRO A 26 8.52 -10.86 -0.79
N LYS A 27 8.89 -10.91 -2.07
CA LYS A 27 9.96 -11.80 -2.59
C LYS A 27 11.32 -11.56 -1.93
N LYS A 28 11.61 -10.33 -1.52
CA LYS A 28 12.84 -9.98 -0.77
C LYS A 28 12.66 -10.04 0.76
N ARG A 29 11.45 -10.31 1.24
CA ARG A 29 11.03 -10.29 2.65
C ARG A 29 11.37 -8.95 3.32
N LYS A 30 11.17 -7.84 2.60
CA LYS A 30 11.45 -6.46 3.05
C LYS A 30 10.19 -5.61 3.14
N VAL A 31 10.13 -4.75 4.15
CA VAL A 31 9.14 -3.68 4.30
C VAL A 31 9.86 -2.35 4.25
N TYR A 32 9.21 -1.35 3.67
CA TYR A 32 9.69 0.01 3.54
C TYR A 32 8.82 0.91 4.40
N ILE A 33 9.43 1.62 5.34
CA ILE A 33 8.73 2.46 6.30
C ILE A 33 8.34 3.76 5.59
N PRO A 34 7.03 4.04 5.44
CA PRO A 34 6.58 5.29 4.88
C PRO A 34 6.82 6.43 5.88
N GLU A 35 7.42 7.51 5.41
CA GLU A 35 7.63 8.74 6.19
C GLU A 35 6.44 9.68 6.04
N GLU A 36 6.00 9.88 4.80
CA GLU A 36 4.89 10.75 4.46
C GLU A 36 4.09 10.18 3.30
N CYS A 37 2.76 10.28 3.37
CA CYS A 37 1.86 9.94 2.28
C CYS A 37 1.04 11.18 1.91
N PHE A 38 1.10 11.59 0.66
CA PHE A 38 0.37 12.76 0.17
C PHE A 38 -0.24 12.52 -1.21
N MET A 39 -1.35 13.22 -1.46
CA MET A 39 -2.10 13.13 -2.71
C MET A 39 -1.69 14.28 -3.63
N ILE A 40 -1.20 13.97 -4.82
CA ILE A 40 -0.91 14.99 -5.83
C ILE A 40 -2.12 15.14 -6.75
N LYS A 41 -2.60 16.38 -6.87
CA LYS A 41 -3.62 16.79 -7.84
C LYS A 41 -2.98 17.78 -8.80
N ASP A 42 -2.45 17.28 -9.91
CA ASP A 42 -1.82 18.09 -10.94
C ASP A 42 -2.57 17.89 -12.27
N GLU A 43 -2.98 18.99 -12.90
CA GLU A 43 -3.77 18.99 -14.14
C GLU A 43 -2.99 18.39 -15.32
N ASN A 44 -1.66 18.48 -15.32
CA ASN A 44 -0.80 17.89 -16.37
C ASN A 44 -0.60 16.38 -16.17
N ILE A 45 -0.67 15.90 -14.93
CA ILE A 45 -0.60 14.46 -14.65
C ILE A 45 -1.90 13.77 -15.08
N GLY A 46 -3.06 14.42 -14.92
CA GLY A 46 -4.36 13.97 -15.43
C GLY A 46 -4.91 12.70 -14.77
N LYS A 47 -4.25 12.18 -13.72
CA LYS A 47 -4.63 10.98 -12.96
C LYS A 47 -4.37 11.18 -11.46
N PRO A 48 -5.13 10.51 -10.57
CA PRO A 48 -4.86 10.54 -9.14
C PRO A 48 -3.49 9.91 -8.83
N VAL A 49 -2.72 10.56 -7.97
CA VAL A 49 -1.41 10.08 -7.54
C VAL A 49 -1.35 10.05 -6.02
N LEU A 50 -1.06 8.87 -5.48
CA LEU A 50 -0.61 8.67 -4.10
C LEU A 50 0.92 8.68 -4.12
N CYS A 51 1.53 9.71 -3.54
CA CYS A 51 2.96 9.79 -3.39
C CYS A 51 3.34 9.37 -1.96
N ILE A 52 4.32 8.49 -1.84
CA ILE A 52 4.78 7.98 -0.56
C ILE A 52 6.29 8.18 -0.49
N GLN A 53 6.73 8.96 0.49
CA GLN A 53 8.14 9.09 0.84
C GLN A 53 8.55 7.89 1.69
N ILE A 54 9.67 7.26 1.34
CA ILE A 54 10.22 6.10 2.06
C ILE A 54 11.43 6.57 2.85
N ALA A 55 11.42 6.33 4.17
CA ALA A 55 12.55 6.64 5.04
C ALA A 55 13.59 5.52 5.07
N GLU A 56 13.18 4.32 5.53
CA GLU A 56 14.08 3.20 5.79
C GLU A 56 13.50 1.87 5.30
N GLU A 57 14.38 0.93 4.97
CA GLU A 57 14.02 -0.46 4.75
C GLU A 57 14.26 -1.30 6.01
N ARG A 58 13.35 -2.23 6.28
CA ARG A 58 13.50 -3.24 7.34
C ARG A 58 13.11 -4.62 6.85
N ASP A 59 13.55 -5.64 7.57
CA ASP A 59 13.05 -7.00 7.37
C ASP A 59 11.58 -7.11 7.78
N MET A 60 10.85 -7.99 7.10
CA MET A 60 9.53 -8.41 7.52
C MET A 60 9.61 -9.20 8.84
N ASP A 61 8.65 -8.98 9.72
CA ASP A 61 8.47 -9.81 10.91
C ASP A 61 7.84 -11.17 10.57
N GLU A 62 7.68 -12.05 11.56
CA GLU A 62 7.18 -13.41 11.32
C GLU A 62 5.73 -13.42 10.79
N GLU A 63 4.89 -12.49 11.23
CA GLU A 63 3.49 -12.41 10.79
C GLU A 63 3.41 -11.88 9.36
N GLU A 64 4.15 -10.82 9.05
CA GLU A 64 4.25 -10.24 7.70
C GLU A 64 4.80 -11.26 6.70
N ARG A 65 5.79 -12.07 7.10
CA ARG A 65 6.33 -13.14 6.25
C ARG A 65 5.31 -14.23 5.98
N LYS A 66 4.55 -14.66 6.99
CA LYS A 66 3.50 -15.69 6.83
C LYS A 66 2.40 -15.19 5.90
N ALA A 67 1.93 -13.95 6.09
CA ALA A 67 0.92 -13.35 5.22
C ALA A 67 1.41 -13.27 3.76
N ALA A 68 2.66 -12.84 3.54
CA ALA A 68 3.28 -12.83 2.21
C ALA A 68 3.36 -14.23 1.58
N GLU A 69 3.69 -15.26 2.36
CA GLU A 69 3.79 -16.65 1.88
C GLU A 69 2.45 -17.29 1.57
N GLU A 70 1.36 -16.87 2.22
CA GLU A 70 0.01 -17.31 1.89
C GLU A 70 -0.49 -16.70 0.59
N ASP A 71 -0.25 -15.41 0.39
CA ASP A 71 -0.61 -14.69 -0.84
C ASP A 71 0.14 -15.24 -2.06
N GLU A 72 1.45 -15.50 -1.92
CA GLU A 72 2.30 -16.10 -2.97
C GLU A 72 1.84 -17.50 -3.41
N LYS A 73 1.08 -18.24 -2.58
CA LYS A 73 0.53 -19.56 -2.96
C LYS A 73 -0.75 -19.47 -3.80
N GLY A 74 -1.37 -18.29 -3.85
CA GLY A 74 -2.59 -18.02 -4.62
C GLY A 74 -2.35 -17.50 -6.04
N GLU A 75 -1.11 -17.13 -6.39
CA GLU A 75 -0.67 -16.73 -7.74
C GLU A 75 -0.27 -17.94 -8.62
#